data_AF-A0A4D4L0S1-F1
#
_entry.id   AF-A0A4D4L0S1-F1
#
_cell.length_a   1.000
_cell.length_b   1.000
_cell.length_c   1.000
_cell.angle_alpha   90.00
_cell.angle_beta   90.00
_cell.angle_gamma   90.00
#
_symmetry.space_group_name_H-M   'P 1'
#
loop_
_entity.id
_entity.type
_entity.pdbx_description
1 polymer ?
#
loop_
_entity_poly.entity_id
_entity_poly.type
_entity_poly.pdbx_seq_one_letter_code
_entity_poly.pdbx_strand_id
1 'polypeptide(L)'
;MRNIGGSEQAAMVFPDVVVPDGGEHTLYLDYTVNGTRSFQVSVNGGPAAKVTVTDTGNTTPRTTSLPVTLKPGANTIRISNDTESAPDLDRISVS
;
A
#
# COMPACT_ATOMS: atom_id res chain seq x y z
N MET A 1 -8.13 7.70 -0.10
CA MET A 1 -9.15 6.66 -0.31
C MET A 1 -9.59 6.07 1.02
N ARG A 2 -10.89 5.86 1.20
CA ARG A 2 -11.47 5.06 2.30
C ARG A 2 -12.04 3.76 1.74
N ASN A 3 -12.32 2.77 2.59
CA ASN A 3 -12.94 1.48 2.23
C ASN A 3 -12.07 0.55 1.36
N ILE A 4 -10.76 0.54 1.58
CA ILE A 4 -9.91 -0.55 1.11
C ILE A 4 -10.10 -1.72 2.08
N GLY A 5 -10.27 -2.93 1.55
CA GLY A 5 -10.34 -4.18 2.29
C GLY A 5 -11.74 -4.66 2.69
N GLY A 6 -11.79 -5.81 3.35
CA GLY A 6 -13.02 -6.55 3.66
C GLY A 6 -13.49 -7.49 2.53
N SER A 7 -12.78 -7.52 1.40
CA SER A 7 -12.87 -8.51 0.33
C SER A 7 -11.66 -8.36 -0.60
N GLU A 8 -11.35 -9.40 -1.39
CA GLU A 8 -10.28 -9.31 -2.40
C GLU A 8 -10.52 -8.21 -3.43
N GLN A 9 -11.78 -7.88 -3.73
CA GLN A 9 -12.15 -6.85 -4.72
C GLN A 9 -12.02 -5.42 -4.18
N ALA A 10 -12.02 -5.23 -2.85
CA ALA A 10 -11.87 -3.94 -2.21
C ALA A 10 -10.38 -3.54 -2.13
N ALA A 11 -9.82 -3.14 -3.26
CA ALA A 11 -8.42 -2.77 -3.38
C ALA A 11 -8.23 -1.46 -4.15
N MET A 12 -7.13 -0.78 -3.87
CA MET A 12 -6.62 0.31 -4.70
C MET A 12 -5.55 -0.24 -5.64
N VAL A 13 -5.62 0.14 -6.92
CA VAL A 13 -4.64 -0.27 -7.94
C VAL A 13 -4.01 0.97 -8.57
N PHE A 14 -2.68 0.99 -8.60
CA PHE A 14 -1.86 1.98 -9.27
C PHE A 14 -1.19 1.30 -10.47
N PRO A 15 -1.75 1.40 -11.69
CA PRO A 15 -1.30 0.59 -12.82
C PRO A 15 0.04 1.02 -13.43
N ASP A 16 0.42 2.30 -13.26
CA ASP A 16 1.54 2.92 -13.98
C ASP A 16 2.55 3.60 -13.05
N VAL A 17 3.04 2.86 -12.05
CA VAL A 17 4.16 3.30 -11.21
C VAL A 17 5.47 3.08 -11.96
N VAL A 18 6.02 4.16 -12.53
CA VAL A 18 7.19 4.08 -13.42
C VAL A 18 8.48 4.32 -12.66
N VAL A 19 9.45 3.41 -12.80
CA VAL A 19 10.85 3.60 -12.36
C VAL A 19 11.81 3.33 -13.52
N PRO A 20 12.89 4.11 -13.70
CA PRO A 20 13.76 3.98 -14.87
C PRO A 20 14.58 2.68 -14.85
N ASP A 21 15.25 2.38 -13.74
CA ASP A 21 16.26 1.32 -13.68
C ASP A 21 15.76 0.03 -13.00
N GLY A 22 14.57 0.07 -12.38
CA GLY A 22 14.04 -1.02 -11.55
C GLY A 22 14.93 -1.30 -10.33
N GLY A 23 14.76 -2.49 -9.76
CA GLY A 23 15.51 -2.94 -8.59
C GLY A 23 14.72 -2.80 -7.29
N GLU A 24 15.44 -2.80 -6.17
CA GLU A 24 14.84 -2.55 -4.85
C GLU A 24 14.59 -1.06 -4.66
N HIS A 25 13.37 -0.75 -4.27
CA HIS A 25 12.92 0.59 -3.93
C HIS A 25 12.21 0.57 -2.58
N THR A 26 12.09 1.75 -1.97
CA THR A 26 11.20 1.91 -0.81
C THR A 26 9.86 2.44 -1.28
N LEU A 27 8.78 1.69 -0.98
CA LEU A 27 7.42 2.18 -1.12
C LEU A 27 6.97 2.80 0.19
N TYR A 28 6.53 4.05 0.14
CA TYR A 28 5.93 4.77 1.26
C TYR A 28 4.42 4.81 1.08
N LEU A 29 3.70 4.61 2.17
CA LEU A 29 2.25 4.71 2.26
C LEU A 29 1.91 5.79 3.28
N ASP A 30 1.26 6.86 2.84
CA ASP A 30 0.71 7.90 3.71
C ASP A 30 -0.74 7.55 4.05
N TYR A 31 -1.10 7.55 5.33
CA TYR A 31 -2.39 7.03 5.79
C TYR A 31 -2.89 7.68 7.09
N THR A 32 -4.15 7.41 7.43
CA THR A 32 -4.68 7.57 8.80
C THR A 32 -5.26 6.23 9.28
N VAL A 33 -5.24 5.97 10.59
CA VAL A 33 -5.72 4.71 11.15
C VAL A 33 -6.28 4.89 12.57
N ASN A 34 -7.35 4.16 12.88
CA ASN A 34 -7.82 4.01 14.26
C ASN A 34 -7.77 2.54 14.67
N GLY A 35 -6.96 2.22 15.67
CA GLY A 35 -6.64 0.86 16.07
C GLY A 35 -5.51 0.23 15.25
N THR A 36 -5.38 -1.08 15.37
CA THR A 36 -4.39 -1.88 14.62
C THR A 36 -5.02 -2.39 13.33
N ARG A 37 -4.43 -2.05 12.18
CA ARG A 37 -4.87 -2.48 10.85
C ARG A 37 -3.65 -2.80 9.99
N SER A 38 -3.88 -3.40 8.83
CA SER A 38 -2.81 -3.71 7.88
C SER A 38 -3.13 -3.33 6.45
N PHE A 39 -2.08 -3.03 5.69
CA PHE A 39 -2.07 -3.05 4.24
C PHE A 39 -1.49 -4.39 3.76
N GLN A 40 -2.01 -4.90 2.65
CA GLN A 40 -1.40 -5.90 1.81
C GLN A 40 -0.96 -5.25 0.51
N VAL A 41 0.31 -5.42 0.16
CA VAL A 41 0.95 -4.76 -0.99
C VAL A 41 1.43 -5.82 -1.96
N SER A 42 0.83 -5.85 -3.16
CA SER A 42 1.27 -6.72 -4.25
C SER A 42 1.83 -5.87 -5.39
N VAL A 43 2.99 -6.27 -5.90
CA VAL A 43 3.65 -5.64 -7.04
C VAL A 43 3.56 -6.58 -8.24
N ASN A 44 3.09 -6.06 -9.38
CA ASN A 44 2.98 -6.77 -10.66
C ASN A 44 2.24 -8.13 -10.54
N GLY A 45 1.26 -8.23 -9.64
CA GLY A 45 0.49 -9.45 -9.39
C GLY A 45 1.23 -10.53 -8.61
N GLY A 46 2.41 -10.23 -8.06
CA GLY A 46 3.16 -11.12 -7.19
C GLY A 46 2.55 -11.29 -5.79
N PRO A 47 3.14 -12.14 -4.94
CA PRO A 47 2.71 -12.35 -3.56
C PRO A 47 2.64 -11.03 -2.78
N ALA A 48 1.61 -10.88 -1.94
CA ALA A 48 1.44 -9.66 -1.16
C ALA A 48 2.35 -9.64 0.08
N ALA A 49 2.99 -8.50 0.33
CA ALA A 49 3.66 -8.18 1.58
C ALA A 49 2.69 -7.49 2.54
N LYS A 50 2.66 -7.92 3.81
CA LYS A 50 1.82 -7.33 4.86
C LYS A 50 2.58 -6.26 5.63
N VAL A 51 1.97 -5.09 5.80
CA VAL A 51 2.45 -4.02 6.69
C VAL A 51 1.38 -3.73 7.73
N THR A 52 1.72 -3.86 9.00
CA THR A 52 0.80 -3.63 10.12
C THR A 52 1.13 -2.30 10.80
N VAL A 53 0.11 -1.50 11.06
CA VAL A 53 0.23 -0.18 11.67
C VAL A 53 -0.80 -0.01 12.77
N THR A 54 -0.47 0.81 13.77
CA THR A 54 -1.32 1.09 14.92
C THR A 54 -1.24 2.58 15.24
N ASP A 55 -2.41 3.23 15.34
CA ASP A 55 -2.54 4.58 15.89
C ASP A 55 -3.96 4.79 16.40
N THR A 56 -4.22 5.94 17.02
CA THR A 56 -5.54 6.35 17.51
C THR A 56 -6.06 7.53 16.69
N GLY A 57 -7.27 7.38 16.15
CA GLY A 57 -7.97 8.45 15.43
C GLY A 57 -7.59 8.61 13.96
N ASN A 58 -8.55 9.02 13.14
CA ASN A 58 -8.45 9.10 11.68
C ASN A 58 -8.20 10.52 11.15
N THR A 59 -7.57 11.38 11.96
CA THR A 59 -7.33 12.80 11.63
C THR A 59 -5.87 13.15 11.43
N THR A 60 -4.93 12.35 11.95
CA THR A 60 -3.50 12.65 11.89
C THR A 60 -2.83 11.78 10.84
N PRO A 61 -2.30 12.35 9.75
CA PRO A 61 -1.55 11.60 8.75
C PRO A 61 -0.29 10.96 9.35
N ARG A 62 0.01 9.75 8.89
CA ARG A 62 1.19 8.96 9.21
C ARG A 62 1.80 8.41 7.92
N THR A 63 3.06 8.01 8.00
CA THR A 63 3.75 7.32 6.91
C THR A 63 4.29 6.00 7.43
N THR A 64 4.11 4.93 6.66
CA THR A 64 4.83 3.66 6.84
C THR A 64 5.52 3.33 5.52
N SER A 65 6.45 2.39 5.54
CA SER A 65 7.17 1.97 4.35
C SER A 65 7.52 0.50 4.36
N LEU A 66 7.77 -0.02 3.17
CA LEU A 66 8.28 -1.36 2.95
C LEU A 66 9.18 -1.39 1.71
N PRO A 67 10.19 -2.28 1.68
CA PRO A 67 10.93 -2.54 0.45
C PRO A 67 10.03 -3.23 -0.58
N VAL A 68 10.19 -2.86 -1.84
CA VAL A 68 9.53 -3.48 -3.00
C VAL A 68 10.55 -3.68 -4.13
N THR A 69 10.39 -4.74 -4.90
CA THR A 69 11.17 -4.94 -6.12
C THR A 69 10.35 -4.54 -7.33
N LEU A 70 10.82 -3.54 -8.08
CA LEU A 70 10.16 -3.03 -9.29
C LEU A 70 10.98 -3.42 -10.53
N LYS A 71 10.30 -3.62 -11.67
CA LYS A 71 10.98 -3.75 -12.97
C LYS A 71 11.25 -2.36 -13.56
N PRO A 72 12.24 -2.21 -14.45
CA PRO A 72 12.36 -1.03 -15.30
C PRO A 72 11.04 -0.73 -16.04
N GLY A 73 10.65 0.53 -16.10
CA GLY A 73 9.40 0.98 -16.71
C GLY A 73 8.20 0.90 -15.75
N ALA A 74 7.02 0.68 -16.34
CA ALA A 74 5.74 0.71 -15.61
C ALA A 74 5.52 -0.53 -14.75
N ASN A 75 5.09 -0.32 -13.51
CA ASN A 75 4.73 -1.34 -12.54
C ASN A 75 3.30 -1.13 -12.04
N THR A 76 2.61 -2.23 -11.78
CA THR A 76 1.32 -2.18 -11.08
C THR A 76 1.52 -2.42 -9.60
N ILE A 77 1.01 -1.53 -8.74
CA ILE A 77 0.98 -1.73 -7.29
C ILE A 77 -0.48 -1.84 -6.84
N ARG A 78 -0.80 -2.94 -6.17
CA ARG A 78 -2.12 -3.19 -5.57
C ARG A 78 -2.01 -3.11 -4.05
N ILE A 79 -2.88 -2.29 -3.45
CA ILE A 79 -3.04 -2.16 -2.00
C ILE A 79 -4.41 -2.71 -1.59
N SER A 80 -4.44 -3.72 -0.73
CA SER A 80 -5.68 -4.38 -0.26
C SER A 80 -5.62 -4.74 1.24
N ASN A 81 -6.67 -5.37 1.75
CA ASN A 81 -6.68 -6.14 2.99
C ASN A 81 -7.86 -7.13 2.93
N ASP A 82 -7.61 -8.44 2.92
CA ASP A 82 -8.65 -9.39 2.48
C ASP A 82 -9.62 -9.74 3.61
N THR A 83 -9.25 -9.49 4.88
CA THR A 83 -10.03 -9.89 6.05
C THR A 83 -10.70 -8.72 6.78
N GLU A 84 -10.10 -7.54 6.74
CA GLU A 84 -10.60 -6.33 7.43
C GLU A 84 -10.41 -5.09 6.57
N SER A 85 -10.95 -3.95 7.01
CA SER A 85 -10.61 -2.65 6.43
C SER A 85 -9.10 -2.39 6.58
N ALA A 86 -8.42 -1.98 5.51
CA ALA A 86 -7.10 -1.39 5.61
C ALA A 86 -7.16 0.00 6.29
N PRO A 87 -6.03 0.58 6.71
CA PRO A 87 -5.99 2.01 7.03
C PRO A 87 -6.48 2.87 5.85
N ASP A 88 -6.95 4.09 6.15
CA ASP A 88 -7.35 5.05 5.13
C ASP A 88 -6.09 5.57 4.42
N LEU A 89 -5.85 5.09 3.19
CA LEU A 89 -4.68 5.46 2.38
C LEU A 89 -4.86 6.83 1.73
N ASP A 90 -3.92 7.75 1.90
CA ASP A 90 -3.90 9.05 1.21
C ASP A 90 -3.08 8.99 -0.08
N ARG A 91 -1.81 8.59 0.03
CA ARG A 91 -0.83 8.63 -1.07
C ARG A 91 0.14 7.45 -1.00
N ILE A 92 0.67 7.08 -2.18
CA ILE A 92 1.89 6.27 -2.28
C ILE A 92 3.03 7.09 -2.90
N SER A 93 4.27 6.83 -2.48
CA SER A 93 5.47 7.34 -3.15
C SER A 93 6.58 6.29 -3.17
N VAL A 94 7.49 6.39 -4.13
CA VAL A 94 8.60 5.45 -4.34
C VAL A 94 9.91 6.23 -4.35
N SER A 95 10.95 5.71 -3.68
CA SER A 95 12.34 6.17 -3.77
C SER A 95 13.24 5.07 -4.31
#